data_AF-A0A6A2ZD88-F1
#
_entry.id   AF-A0A6A2ZD88-F1
#
_cell.length_a   1.000
_cell.length_b   1.000
_cell.length_c   1.000
_cell.angle_alpha   90.00
_cell.angle_beta   90.00
_cell.angle_gamma   90.00
#
_symmetry.space_group_name_H-M   'P 1'
#
loop_
_entity.id
_entity.type
_entity.pdbx_description
1 polymer ?
#
loop_
_entity_poly.entity_id
_entity_poly.type
_entity_poly.pdbx_seq_one_letter_code
_entity_poly.pdbx_strand_id
1 'polypeptide(L)'
;MDPTLTFRRSCREGICGSCAMNINGCNGLACLTKIESGASETTVTPLPHITSCPSYWWNPESYLGPAALLQANRWISDSRDEYTKERLDAINDEFKLYRCHTILNCARACPKGLNPGKQIQHIKQLQLTGGA
;
A
#
# COMPACT_ATOMS: atom_id res chain seq x y z
N MET A 1 8.89 30.02 -13.49
CA MET A 1 7.98 28.88 -13.28
C MET A 1 7.90 28.15 -14.60
N ASP A 2 8.18 26.85 -14.62
CA ASP A 2 8.17 26.04 -15.84
C ASP A 2 6.76 25.44 -16.05
N PRO A 3 6.02 25.82 -17.11
CA PRO A 3 4.67 25.33 -17.36
C PRO A 3 4.62 23.89 -17.89
N THR A 4 5.76 23.29 -18.24
CA THR A 4 5.82 21.91 -18.76
C THR A 4 5.82 20.85 -17.64
N LEU A 5 6.13 21.25 -16.40
CA LEU A 5 6.16 20.36 -15.25
C LEU A 5 4.76 19.81 -14.94
N THR A 6 4.63 18.48 -15.04
CA THR A 6 3.35 17.79 -14.88
C THR A 6 3.38 16.84 -13.68
N PHE A 7 2.40 16.96 -12.78
CA PHE A 7 2.21 16.06 -11.65
C PHE A 7 0.74 16.00 -11.21
N ARG A 8 0.33 14.91 -10.56
CA ARG A 8 -1.04 14.69 -10.09
C ARG A 8 -1.27 15.34 -8.72
N ARG A 9 -2.35 16.11 -8.56
CA ARG A 9 -2.78 16.73 -7.30
C ARG A 9 -4.29 16.98 -7.32
N SER A 10 -4.91 17.00 -6.15
CA SER A 10 -6.33 17.35 -6.01
C SER A 10 -6.65 17.96 -4.62
N CYS A 11 -6.90 17.13 -3.60
CA CYS A 11 -7.49 17.57 -2.31
C CYS A 11 -6.63 18.50 -1.43
N ARG A 12 -5.30 18.44 -1.55
CA ARG A 12 -4.32 19.17 -0.69
C ARG A 12 -4.30 18.82 0.80
N GLU A 13 -5.11 17.86 1.26
CA GLU A 13 -5.24 17.48 2.67
C GLU A 13 -4.95 15.99 2.93
N GLY A 14 -4.33 15.30 1.96
CA GLY A 14 -3.89 13.92 2.14
C GLY A 14 -5.00 12.88 2.19
N ILE A 15 -6.14 13.13 1.51
CA ILE A 15 -7.26 12.18 1.42
C ILE A 15 -7.35 11.48 0.05
N CYS A 16 -7.21 12.21 -1.06
CA CYS A 16 -7.39 11.63 -2.40
C CYS A 16 -6.23 10.72 -2.87
N GLY A 17 -5.06 10.80 -2.23
CA GLY A 17 -3.87 10.03 -2.62
C GLY A 17 -3.21 10.41 -3.96
N SER A 18 -3.74 11.39 -4.70
CA SER A 18 -3.30 11.68 -6.07
C SER A 18 -1.85 12.15 -6.20
N CYS A 19 -1.29 12.77 -5.16
CA CYS A 19 0.06 13.35 -5.14
C CYS A 19 1.11 12.42 -4.53
N ALA A 20 0.89 11.11 -4.63
CA ALA A 20 1.86 10.12 -4.19
C ALA A 20 3.12 10.16 -5.08
N MET A 21 4.28 10.31 -4.46
CA MET A 21 5.58 10.38 -5.13
C MET A 21 6.70 9.97 -4.15
N ASN A 22 7.92 9.81 -4.66
CA ASN A 22 9.09 9.58 -3.84
C ASN A 22 9.81 10.90 -3.60
N ILE A 23 10.01 11.25 -2.33
CA ILE A 23 10.66 12.50 -1.89
C ILE A 23 11.81 12.09 -0.97
N ASN A 24 13.04 12.44 -1.34
CA ASN A 24 14.27 12.07 -0.61
C ASN A 24 14.36 10.56 -0.31
N GLY A 25 14.01 9.72 -1.29
CA GLY A 25 14.03 8.26 -1.14
C GLY A 25 12.81 7.68 -0.42
N CYS A 26 11.92 8.50 0.11
CA CYS A 26 10.75 8.07 0.87
C CYS A 26 9.44 8.25 0.06
N ASN A 27 8.66 7.18 -0.06
CA ASN A 27 7.32 7.26 -0.66
C ASN A 27 6.36 7.96 0.31
N GLY A 28 5.63 8.95 -0.18
CA GLY A 28 4.68 9.72 0.62
C GLY A 28 3.73 10.57 -0.23
N LEU A 29 2.96 11.44 0.42
CA LEU A 29 2.07 12.38 -0.26
C LEU A 29 2.70 13.78 -0.23
N ALA A 30 2.93 14.37 -1.40
CA ALA A 30 3.56 15.70 -1.48
C ALA A 30 2.81 16.78 -0.68
N CYS A 31 1.47 16.72 -0.62
CA CYS A 31 0.67 17.68 0.14
C CYS A 31 0.85 17.59 1.67
N LEU A 32 1.40 16.48 2.18
CA LEU A 32 1.68 16.30 3.62
C LEU A 32 3.16 16.44 3.95
N THR A 33 4.03 16.40 2.94
CA THR A 33 5.48 16.50 3.12
C THR A 33 5.87 17.96 3.31
N LYS A 34 6.44 18.28 4.48
CA LYS A 34 6.97 19.62 4.76
C LYS A 34 8.26 19.85 3.97
N ILE A 35 8.43 21.06 3.44
CA ILE A 35 9.69 21.50 2.85
C ILE A 35 10.63 21.86 4.01
N GLU A 36 11.80 21.23 4.06
CA GLU A 36 12.79 21.48 5.10
C GLU A 36 13.55 22.78 4.82
N SER A 37 13.56 23.71 5.78
CA SER A 37 14.36 24.93 5.70
C SER A 37 15.83 24.62 5.97
N GLY A 38 16.69 24.78 4.96
CA GLY A 38 18.14 24.57 5.07
C GLY A 38 18.67 23.31 4.39
N ALA A 39 17.82 22.49 3.76
CA ALA A 39 18.27 21.45 2.86
C ALA A 39 18.89 22.08 1.60
N SER A 40 20.06 21.60 1.18
CA SER A 40 20.73 22.08 -0.04
C SER A 40 19.97 21.69 -1.30
N GLU A 41 19.31 20.54 -1.28
CA GLU A 41 18.53 20.01 -2.41
C GLU A 41 17.45 19.04 -1.89
N THR A 42 16.32 18.94 -2.59
CA THR A 42 15.29 17.93 -2.36
C THR A 42 15.08 17.14 -3.64
N THR A 43 15.28 15.83 -3.57
CA THR A 43 15.07 14.95 -4.72
C THR A 43 13.62 14.50 -4.78
N VAL A 44 12.95 14.77 -5.91
CA VAL A 44 11.59 14.32 -6.17
C VAL A 44 11.59 13.43 -7.40
N THR A 45 11.12 12.19 -7.25
CA THR A 45 10.99 11.23 -8.35
C THR A 45 9.58 10.64 -8.37
N PRO A 46 9.11 10.11 -9.51
CA PRO A 46 7.90 9.30 -9.55
C PRO A 46 7.99 8.14 -8.56
N LEU A 47 6.85 7.58 -8.16
CA LEU A 47 6.89 6.36 -7.36
C LEU A 47 7.66 5.27 -8.14
N PRO A 48 8.68 4.62 -7.55
CA PRO A 48 9.49 3.62 -8.24
C PRO A 48 8.63 2.44 -8.75
N HIS A 49 7.51 2.16 -8.07
CA HIS A 49 6.41 1.32 -8.51
C HIS A 49 5.09 1.81 -7.88
N ILE A 50 3.94 1.29 -8.29
CA ILE A 50 2.60 1.66 -7.76
C ILE A 50 2.46 1.41 -6.23
N THR A 51 3.40 0.68 -5.61
CA THR A 51 3.43 0.33 -4.19
C THR A 51 4.85 0.40 -3.62
N SER A 52 4.99 0.53 -2.30
CA SER A 52 6.29 0.47 -1.60
C SER A 52 6.80 -0.95 -1.33
N CYS A 53 6.06 -2.00 -1.72
CA CYS A 53 6.38 -3.38 -1.37
C CYS A 53 7.32 -4.05 -2.39
N PRO A 54 8.55 -4.46 -1.98
CA PRO A 54 9.50 -5.12 -2.90
C PRO A 54 8.98 -6.41 -3.51
N SER A 55 8.19 -7.19 -2.76
CA SER A 55 7.58 -8.42 -3.27
C SER A 55 6.65 -8.18 -4.46
N TYR A 56 6.01 -7.00 -4.50
CA TYR A 56 5.18 -6.59 -5.64
C TYR A 56 6.02 -6.09 -6.81
N TRP A 57 7.15 -5.42 -6.55
CA TRP A 57 8.05 -4.95 -7.62
C TRP A 57 8.55 -6.10 -8.48
N TRP A 58 8.81 -7.26 -7.84
CA TRP A 58 9.29 -8.46 -8.53
C TRP A 58 8.18 -9.25 -9.23
N ASN A 59 6.94 -9.21 -8.72
CA ASN A 59 5.83 -10.04 -9.22
C ASN A 59 4.50 -9.26 -9.32
N PRO A 60 4.41 -8.15 -10.08
CA PRO A 60 3.21 -7.31 -10.10
C PRO A 60 2.00 -8.00 -10.76
N GLU A 61 2.22 -8.94 -11.66
CA GLU A 61 1.17 -9.66 -12.38
C GLU A 61 0.50 -10.77 -11.55
N SER A 62 1.20 -11.27 -10.52
CA SER A 62 0.76 -12.45 -9.75
C SER A 62 0.48 -12.13 -8.28
N TYR A 63 1.25 -11.21 -7.68
CA TYR A 63 1.04 -10.77 -6.31
C TYR A 63 0.08 -9.61 -6.25
N LEU A 64 -1.05 -9.79 -5.55
CA LEU A 64 -2.08 -8.77 -5.40
C LEU A 64 -1.58 -7.48 -4.73
N GLY A 65 -0.58 -7.60 -3.86
CA GLY A 65 0.03 -6.47 -3.20
C GLY A 65 -0.71 -6.00 -1.93
N PRO A 66 -0.08 -5.11 -1.16
CA PRO A 66 -0.55 -4.73 0.16
C PRO A 66 -1.87 -3.96 0.15
N ALA A 67 -2.13 -3.12 -0.86
CA ALA A 67 -3.36 -2.33 -0.94
C ALA A 67 -4.59 -3.23 -1.19
N ALA A 68 -4.48 -4.16 -2.14
CA ALA A 68 -5.56 -5.10 -2.45
C ALA A 68 -5.86 -6.03 -1.26
N LEU A 69 -4.81 -6.58 -0.62
CA LEU A 69 -4.99 -7.46 0.54
C LEU A 69 -5.50 -6.73 1.79
N LEU A 70 -5.09 -5.46 2.00
CA LEU A 70 -5.66 -4.61 3.04
C LEU A 70 -7.17 -4.40 2.82
N GLN A 71 -7.56 -4.13 1.58
CA GLN A 71 -8.97 -3.96 1.22
C GLN A 71 -9.76 -5.27 1.33
N ALA A 72 -9.15 -6.41 0.98
CA ALA A 72 -9.75 -7.72 1.18
C ALA A 72 -10.00 -8.01 2.68
N ASN A 73 -9.01 -7.74 3.53
CA ASN A 73 -9.15 -7.96 4.97
C ASN A 73 -10.26 -7.11 5.59
N ARG A 74 -10.51 -5.90 5.07
CA ARG A 74 -11.62 -5.05 5.51
C ARG A 74 -12.97 -5.78 5.43
N TRP A 75 -13.22 -6.50 4.33
CA TRP A 75 -14.46 -7.26 4.15
C TRP A 75 -14.45 -8.58 4.92
N ILE A 76 -13.31 -9.31 4.89
CA ILE A 76 -13.15 -10.57 5.63
C ILE A 76 -13.34 -10.39 7.14
N SER A 77 -12.97 -9.24 7.69
CA SER A 77 -13.09 -8.94 9.13
C SER A 77 -14.43 -8.28 9.50
N ASP A 78 -15.30 -8.01 8.54
CA ASP A 78 -16.59 -7.36 8.79
C ASP A 78 -17.64 -8.41 9.13
N SER A 79 -18.17 -8.38 10.35
CA SER A 79 -19.21 -9.33 10.81
C SER A 79 -20.52 -9.27 10.02
N ARG A 80 -20.70 -8.24 9.18
CA ARG A 80 -21.86 -8.09 8.30
C ARG A 80 -21.66 -8.76 6.93
N ASP A 81 -20.44 -9.21 6.61
CA ASP A 81 -20.14 -9.83 5.32
C ASP A 81 -20.39 -11.34 5.36
N GLU A 82 -21.34 -11.79 4.55
CA GLU A 82 -21.76 -13.20 4.47
C GLU A 82 -20.86 -14.04 3.54
N TYR A 83 -19.85 -13.43 2.88
CA TYR A 83 -19.02 -14.06 1.86
C TYR A 83 -17.56 -14.27 2.31
N THR A 84 -17.35 -14.39 3.63
CA THR A 84 -16.00 -14.48 4.21
C THR A 84 -15.21 -15.66 3.64
N LYS A 85 -15.86 -16.82 3.49
CA LYS A 85 -15.23 -18.04 2.97
C LYS A 85 -14.79 -17.88 1.51
N GLU A 86 -15.68 -17.40 0.65
CA GLU A 86 -15.43 -17.17 -0.77
C GLU A 86 -14.30 -16.14 -0.98
N ARG A 87 -14.26 -15.10 -0.14
CA ARG A 87 -13.18 -14.10 -0.16
C ARG A 87 -11.84 -14.68 0.25
N LEU A 88 -11.82 -15.51 1.30
CA LEU A 88 -10.62 -16.22 1.74
C LEU A 88 -10.12 -17.15 0.64
N ASP A 89 -11.00 -17.94 0.04
CA ASP A 89 -10.66 -18.87 -1.04
C ASP A 89 -10.12 -18.13 -2.28
N ALA A 90 -10.70 -16.99 -2.65
CA ALA A 90 -10.29 -16.20 -3.82
C ALA A 90 -8.84 -15.69 -3.77
N ILE A 91 -8.31 -15.48 -2.56
CA ILE A 91 -6.96 -14.98 -2.30
C ILE A 91 -6.00 -16.06 -1.80
N ASN A 92 -6.49 -17.28 -1.52
CA ASN A 92 -5.69 -18.39 -0.99
C ASN A 92 -4.81 -19.04 -2.07
N ASP A 93 -3.79 -18.31 -2.51
CA ASP A 93 -2.84 -18.77 -3.52
C ASP A 93 -1.41 -18.34 -3.17
N GLU A 94 -0.44 -19.16 -3.56
CA GLU A 94 0.99 -18.94 -3.27
C GLU A 94 1.43 -17.55 -3.74
N PHE A 95 1.04 -17.18 -4.96
CA PHE A 95 1.42 -15.93 -5.58
C PHE A 95 0.56 -14.75 -5.12
N LYS A 96 -0.71 -14.97 -4.78
CA LYS A 96 -1.62 -13.90 -4.32
C LYS A 96 -1.39 -13.46 -2.87
N LEU A 97 -1.52 -14.36 -1.91
CA LEU A 97 -1.47 -14.04 -0.47
C LEU A 97 -0.08 -14.30 0.11
N TYR A 98 0.54 -15.42 -0.26
CA TYR A 98 1.72 -15.91 0.44
C TYR A 98 3.03 -15.26 0.01
N ARG A 99 3.08 -14.56 -1.14
CA ARG A 99 4.24 -13.72 -1.56
C ARG A 99 4.58 -12.55 -0.64
N CYS A 100 3.76 -12.26 0.37
CA CYS A 100 4.13 -11.30 1.41
C CYS A 100 5.18 -11.87 2.37
N HIS A 101 6.43 -11.38 2.27
CA HIS A 101 7.57 -11.78 3.12
C HIS A 101 7.81 -10.84 4.32
N THR A 102 6.79 -10.14 4.80
CA THR A 102 6.88 -9.30 6.02
C THR A 102 8.05 -8.30 6.02
N ILE A 103 8.37 -7.71 4.87
CA ILE A 103 9.39 -6.65 4.73
C ILE A 103 8.91 -5.33 5.38
N LEU A 104 7.59 -5.14 5.51
CA LEU A 104 6.93 -4.02 6.19
C LEU A 104 7.18 -2.60 5.62
N ASN A 105 7.82 -2.47 4.46
CA ASN A 105 7.90 -1.20 3.74
C ASN A 105 6.52 -0.56 3.47
N CYS A 106 5.48 -1.39 3.27
CA CYS A 106 4.12 -0.92 3.08
C CYS A 106 3.52 -0.22 4.31
N ALA A 107 3.84 -0.70 5.52
CA ALA A 107 3.39 -0.07 6.75
C ALA A 107 4.17 1.23 7.01
N ARG A 108 5.50 1.19 6.83
CA ARG A 108 6.37 2.37 7.00
C ARG A 108 5.97 3.53 6.09
N ALA A 109 5.66 3.24 4.83
CA ALA A 109 5.35 4.27 3.83
C ALA A 109 3.89 4.74 3.83
N CYS A 110 2.99 4.15 4.64
CA CYS A 110 1.57 4.46 4.54
C CYS A 110 1.29 5.87 5.09
N PRO A 111 0.83 6.83 4.27
CA PRO A 111 0.58 8.21 4.71
C PRO A 111 -0.64 8.33 5.63
N LYS A 112 -1.42 7.24 5.78
CA LYS A 112 -2.59 7.16 6.66
C LYS A 112 -2.33 6.36 7.94
N GLY A 113 -1.10 5.91 8.16
CA GLY A 113 -0.75 5.11 9.35
C GLY A 113 -1.41 3.73 9.40
N LEU A 114 -1.92 3.23 8.26
CA LEU A 114 -2.45 1.87 8.18
C LEU A 114 -1.29 0.88 8.18
N ASN A 115 -1.55 -0.34 8.67
CA ASN A 115 -0.56 -1.41 8.67
C ASN A 115 -1.01 -2.59 7.78
N PRO A 116 -0.79 -2.51 6.44
CA PRO A 116 -1.10 -3.61 5.53
C PRO A 116 -0.40 -4.91 5.91
N GLY A 117 0.84 -4.84 6.41
CA GLY A 117 1.59 -6.03 6.82
C GLY A 117 0.87 -6.82 7.91
N LYS A 118 0.35 -6.14 8.94
CA LYS A 118 -0.46 -6.76 10.00
C LYS A 118 -1.75 -7.37 9.46
N GLN A 119 -2.43 -6.68 8.54
CA GLN A 119 -3.69 -7.21 7.97
C GLN A 119 -3.46 -8.44 7.09
N ILE A 120 -2.36 -8.48 6.33
CA ILE A 120 -1.99 -9.67 5.56
C ILE A 120 -1.70 -10.86 6.50
N GLN A 121 -1.03 -10.61 7.63
CA GLN A 121 -0.80 -11.65 8.63
C GLN A 121 -2.11 -12.16 9.25
N HIS A 122 -3.08 -11.27 9.51
CA HIS A 122 -4.40 -11.67 9.97
C HIS A 122 -5.10 -12.62 8.98
N ILE A 123 -5.11 -12.29 7.69
CA ILE A 123 -5.66 -13.18 6.65
C ILE A 123 -4.95 -14.53 6.69
N LYS A 124 -3.61 -14.55 6.75
CA LYS A 124 -2.84 -15.80 6.82
C LYS A 124 -3.19 -16.64 8.05
N GLN A 125 -3.43 -16.01 9.19
CA GLN A 125 -3.87 -16.71 10.40
C GLN A 125 -5.26 -17.33 10.22
N LEU A 126 -6.22 -16.60 9.63
CA LEU A 126 -7.55 -17.14 9.34
C LEU A 126 -7.50 -18.36 8.42
N GLN A 127 -6.61 -18.35 7.42
CA GLN A 127 -6.39 -19.51 6.54
C GLN A 127 -5.88 -20.74 7.29
N LEU A 128 -5.04 -20.54 8.32
CA LEU A 128 -4.49 -21.64 9.13
C LEU A 128 -5.48 -22.19 10.15
N THR A 129 -6.31 -21.32 10.74
CA THR A 129 -7.29 -21.72 11.76
C THR A 129 -8.62 -22.20 11.16
N GLY A 130 -8.74 -22.25 9.83
CA GLY A 130 -9.98 -22.63 9.14
C GLY A 130 -11.10 -21.62 9.33
N GLY A 131 -10.76 -20.34 9.46
CA GLY A 131 -11.67 -19.27 9.89
C GLY A 131 -12.93 -19.14 9.03
N ALA A 132 -14.06 -19.49 9.64
CA ALA A 132 -15.34 -18.82 9.52
C ALA A 132 -15.85 -18.58 10.94
#